data_AF-A0A921Z1B9-F1
#
_entry.id   AF-A0A921Z1B9-F1
#
_cell.length_a   1.000
_cell.length_b   1.000
_cell.length_c   1.000
_cell.angle_alpha   90.00
_cell.angle_beta   90.00
_cell.angle_gamma   90.00
#
_symmetry.space_group_name_H-M   'P 1'
#
loop_
_entity.id
_entity.type
_entity.pdbx_description
1 polymer ?
#
loop_
_entity_poly.entity_id
_entity_poly.type
_entity_poly.pdbx_seq_one_letter_code
_entity_poly.pdbx_strand_id
1 'polypeptide(L)'
;METNLQYEDLLIKLRAKLNEEKIKLWEPPYTQAENEIPQSLQDLARKFATELNMDSDSVLQALRELQLHSMERVRANEEYKETGLATFRVKAMLQGQKPMQMNIQKKLIAMATELISAVAVNVNIPDNRLKLIFNGKVIKPSMTLAEQGIKNGAQIMALIMAESPEEISKEDSRYRELKATLDDATLLSEYGVDIVGDEDYMKLEDQNGVAMELPPAERRSLMVGLALHERGRVAIRHKDFALALVLLLEADRQFSECRSSLLQSVDNWAVMQLDVCWCYERLRAVSSAADAALRLQRAAAAFSSTYGDNHHRLIAIKGNAESERILFMRLYLLQGIVAYHQNNREEAKRLFEKAEYEMNFLRVNEESVSCLMELGWSRAQARTALRATSGDVDRAHHHLDHQRQVRHQERERHRQEK
;
A
#
# COMPACT_ATOMS: atom_id res chain seq x y z
N MET A 1 12.84 19.50 4.27
CA MET A 1 11.89 18.36 4.23
C MET A 1 11.21 18.20 5.59
N GLU A 2 11.96 18.32 6.69
CA GLU A 2 11.48 18.31 8.09
C GLU A 2 10.41 19.37 8.40
N THR A 3 10.55 20.60 7.87
CA THR A 3 9.62 21.71 8.12
C THR A 3 8.18 21.41 7.66
N ASN A 4 8.02 20.58 6.63
CA ASN A 4 6.70 20.21 6.11
C ASN A 4 6.03 19.14 6.99
N LEU A 5 6.80 18.15 7.47
CA LEU A 5 6.30 17.12 8.39
C LEU A 5 5.91 17.71 9.75
N GLN A 6 6.69 18.68 10.25
CA GLN A 6 6.37 19.40 11.49
C GLN A 6 5.08 20.23 11.36
N TYR A 7 4.87 20.86 10.21
CA TYR A 7 3.65 21.62 9.95
C TYR A 7 2.42 20.71 9.78
N GLU A 8 2.56 19.58 9.08
CA GLU A 8 1.49 18.57 9.01
C GLU A 8 1.16 18.00 10.39
N ASP A 9 2.16 17.76 11.23
CA ASP A 9 1.99 17.32 12.62
C ASP A 9 1.22 18.34 13.46
N LEU A 10 1.55 19.64 13.29
CA LEU A 10 0.82 20.74 13.92
C LEU A 10 -0.66 20.72 13.51
N LEU A 11 -0.96 20.61 12.21
CA LEU A 11 -2.35 20.54 11.72
C LEU A 11 -3.11 19.35 12.30
N ILE A 12 -2.45 18.19 12.48
CA ILE A 12 -3.06 17.01 13.10
C ILE A 12 -3.41 17.28 14.57
N LYS A 13 -2.47 17.85 15.34
CA LYS A 13 -2.67 18.20 16.76
C LYS A 13 -3.79 19.25 16.93
N LEU A 14 -3.79 20.29 16.09
CA LEU A 14 -4.82 21.33 16.13
C LEU A 14 -6.20 20.78 15.79
N ARG A 15 -6.34 19.91 14.78
CA ARG A 15 -7.62 19.25 14.47
C ARG A 15 -8.14 18.44 15.66
N ALA A 16 -7.26 17.72 16.36
CA ALA A 16 -7.66 16.96 17.54
C ALA A 16 -8.15 17.87 18.68
N LYS A 17 -7.43 18.96 18.96
CA LYS A 17 -7.84 19.97 19.96
C LYS A 17 -9.16 20.65 19.62
N LEU A 18 -9.34 21.05 18.37
CA LEU A 18 -10.59 21.63 17.89
C LEU A 18 -11.76 20.65 18.06
N ASN A 19 -11.54 19.36 17.79
CA ASN A 19 -12.56 18.33 17.98
C ASN A 19 -12.86 18.06 19.48
N GLU A 20 -11.83 18.02 20.32
CA GLU A 20 -11.95 17.85 21.78
C GLU A 20 -12.78 18.97 22.41
N GLU A 21 -12.51 20.22 22.03
CA GLU A 21 -13.23 21.41 22.51
C GLU A 21 -14.49 21.73 21.70
N LYS A 22 -14.82 20.92 20.69
CA LYS A 22 -15.96 21.09 19.77
C LYS A 22 -16.02 22.48 19.11
N ILE A 23 -14.85 23.05 18.81
CA ILE A 23 -14.71 24.36 18.18
C ILE A 23 -14.91 24.24 16.68
N LYS A 24 -15.79 25.08 16.14
CA LYS A 24 -16.05 25.19 14.70
C LYS A 24 -15.53 26.51 14.17
N LEU A 25 -14.43 26.45 13.43
CA LEU A 25 -13.76 27.65 12.91
C LEU A 25 -14.56 28.41 11.84
N TRP A 26 -15.62 27.80 11.30
CA TRP A 26 -16.50 28.38 10.28
C TRP A 26 -17.78 29.02 10.86
N GLU A 27 -17.91 29.09 12.18
CA GLU A 27 -19.02 29.75 12.88
C GLU A 27 -18.49 30.95 13.70
N PRO A 28 -19.34 31.96 13.99
CA PRO A 28 -18.98 33.03 14.93
C PRO A 28 -18.58 32.45 16.30
N PRO A 29 -17.62 33.04 17.03
CA PRO A 29 -16.97 34.33 16.78
C PRO A 29 -15.74 34.25 15.88
N TYR A 30 -15.46 33.09 15.27
CA TYR A 30 -14.25 32.88 14.48
C TYR A 30 -14.38 33.38 13.04
N THR A 31 -15.59 33.68 12.57
CA THR A 31 -15.83 34.25 11.24
C THR A 31 -16.13 35.75 11.33
N GLN A 32 -15.46 36.56 10.50
CA GLN A 32 -15.74 37.99 10.29
C GLN A 32 -15.94 38.26 8.79
N ALA A 33 -16.65 39.35 8.47
CA ALA A 33 -17.01 39.71 7.10
C ALA A 33 -15.84 40.24 6.26
N GLU A 34 -14.77 40.70 6.91
CA GLU A 34 -13.55 41.17 6.27
C GLU A 34 -12.47 40.08 6.31
N ASN A 35 -11.53 40.14 5.37
CA ASN A 35 -10.44 39.16 5.24
C ASN A 35 -9.45 39.18 6.43
N GLU A 36 -9.75 39.96 7.46
CA GLU A 36 -8.99 40.09 8.70
C GLU A 36 -9.06 38.80 9.54
N ILE A 37 -8.06 38.66 10.43
CA ILE A 37 -7.95 37.56 11.37
C ILE A 37 -8.68 37.97 12.65
N PRO A 38 -9.81 37.34 13.01
CA PRO A 38 -10.58 37.75 14.18
C PRO A 38 -9.78 37.61 15.47
N GLN A 39 -9.98 38.52 16.41
CA GLN A 39 -9.30 38.49 17.71
C GLN A 39 -9.52 37.16 18.44
N SER A 40 -10.73 36.60 18.32
CA SER A 40 -11.10 35.27 18.83
C SER A 40 -10.19 34.15 18.30
N LEU A 41 -9.75 34.23 17.05
CA LEU A 41 -8.83 33.25 16.45
C LEU A 41 -7.40 33.44 16.96
N GLN A 42 -6.98 34.69 17.20
CA GLN A 42 -5.68 35.00 17.81
C GLN A 42 -5.60 34.51 19.26
N ASP A 43 -6.66 34.72 20.03
CA ASP A 43 -6.75 34.26 21.42
C ASP A 43 -6.74 32.73 21.50
N LEU A 44 -7.46 32.07 20.58
CA LEU A 44 -7.42 30.61 20.44
C LEU A 44 -6.02 30.11 20.07
N ALA A 45 -5.32 30.80 19.17
CA ALA A 45 -3.96 30.45 18.79
C ALA A 45 -3.00 30.53 19.98
N ARG A 46 -3.07 31.59 20.79
CA ARG A 46 -2.25 31.74 22.01
C ARG A 46 -2.53 30.63 23.03
N LYS A 47 -3.80 30.28 23.21
CA LYS A 47 -4.21 29.17 24.08
C LYS A 47 -3.57 27.85 23.62
N PHE A 48 -3.77 27.46 22.36
CA PHE A 48 -3.22 26.21 21.83
C PHE A 48 -1.69 26.21 21.73
N ALA A 49 -1.06 27.36 21.46
CA ALA A 49 0.39 27.51 21.48
C ALA A 49 0.97 27.19 22.88
N THR A 50 0.30 27.67 23.94
CA THR A 50 0.69 27.38 25.32
C THR A 50 0.53 25.90 25.66
N GLU A 51 -0.61 25.30 25.30
CA GLU A 51 -0.90 23.88 25.59
C GLU A 51 0.01 22.91 24.82
N LEU A 52 0.34 23.24 23.57
CA LEU A 52 1.18 22.41 22.71
C LEU A 52 2.68 22.72 22.86
N ASN A 53 3.04 23.75 23.62
CA ASN A 53 4.41 24.27 23.74
C ASN A 53 5.03 24.59 22.36
N MET A 54 4.29 25.37 21.56
CA MET A 54 4.65 25.73 20.19
C MET A 54 4.60 27.25 19.99
N ASP A 55 5.20 27.73 18.90
CA ASP A 55 5.18 29.13 18.51
C ASP A 55 3.75 29.61 18.15
N SER A 56 3.36 30.78 18.68
CA SER A 56 2.01 31.32 18.53
C SER A 56 1.69 31.71 17.10
N ASP A 57 2.66 32.23 16.35
CA ASP A 57 2.44 32.67 14.96
C ASP A 57 2.23 31.47 14.04
N SER A 58 3.02 30.42 14.25
CA SER A 58 2.88 29.14 13.55
C SER A 58 1.52 28.49 13.79
N VAL A 59 1.04 28.50 15.04
CA VAL A 59 -0.30 28.00 15.41
C VAL A 59 -1.40 28.85 14.78
N LEU A 60 -1.27 30.18 14.79
CA LEU A 60 -2.24 31.09 14.20
C LEU A 60 -2.37 30.86 12.68
N GLN A 61 -1.24 30.75 11.97
CA GLN A 61 -1.23 30.46 10.54
C GLN A 61 -1.91 29.12 10.22
N ALA A 62 -1.61 28.09 11.00
CA ALA A 62 -2.21 26.77 10.84
C ALA A 62 -3.72 26.77 11.14
N LEU A 63 -4.18 27.49 12.18
CA LEU A 63 -5.60 27.66 12.48
C LEU A 63 -6.32 28.42 11.37
N ARG A 64 -5.70 29.46 10.80
CA ARG A 64 -6.25 30.22 9.67
C ARG A 64 -6.39 29.34 8.43
N GLU A 65 -5.42 28.48 8.15
CA GLU A 65 -5.53 27.48 7.06
C GLU A 65 -6.70 26.52 7.27
N LEU A 66 -6.84 25.94 8.47
CA LEU A 66 -7.95 25.04 8.81
C LEU A 66 -9.31 25.73 8.72
N GLN A 67 -9.37 27.00 9.11
CA GLN A 67 -10.55 27.84 8.99
C GLN A 67 -10.93 28.06 7.53
N LEU A 68 -9.99 28.51 6.69
CA LEU A 68 -10.25 28.78 5.27
C LEU A 68 -10.78 27.52 4.58
N HIS A 69 -10.16 26.36 4.81
CA HIS A 69 -10.63 25.10 4.26
C HIS A 69 -12.04 24.70 4.73
N SER A 70 -12.37 25.03 5.98
CA SER A 70 -13.70 24.76 6.52
C SER A 70 -14.75 25.68 5.91
N MET A 71 -14.44 26.97 5.72
CA MET A 71 -15.29 27.94 5.04
C MET A 71 -15.51 27.59 3.55
N GLU A 72 -14.45 27.19 2.84
CA GLU A 72 -14.56 26.69 1.47
C GLU A 72 -15.49 25.48 1.38
N ARG A 73 -15.40 24.55 2.36
CA ARG A 73 -16.28 23.38 2.41
C ARG A 73 -17.75 23.75 2.66
N VAL A 74 -18.01 24.75 3.50
CA VAL A 74 -19.38 25.26 3.74
C VAL A 74 -19.92 25.90 2.47
N ARG A 75 -19.16 26.79 1.83
CA ARG A 75 -19.55 27.43 0.56
C ARG A 75 -19.83 26.39 -0.54
N ALA A 76 -18.95 25.41 -0.71
CA ALA A 76 -19.13 24.34 -1.69
C ALA A 76 -20.37 23.47 -1.40
N ASN A 77 -20.77 23.32 -0.14
CA ASN A 77 -21.99 22.61 0.23
C ASN A 77 -23.25 23.44 -0.05
N GLU A 78 -23.20 24.76 0.16
CA GLU A 78 -24.30 25.68 -0.18
C GLU A 78 -24.50 25.73 -1.69
N GLU A 79 -23.43 25.92 -2.44
CA GLU A 79 -23.45 25.93 -3.91
C GLU A 79 -23.98 24.61 -4.49
N TYR A 80 -23.62 23.46 -3.88
CA TYR A 80 -24.16 22.17 -4.28
C TYR A 80 -25.68 22.08 -4.05
N LYS A 81 -26.20 22.64 -2.96
CA LYS A 81 -27.65 22.66 -2.68
C LYS A 81 -28.40 23.56 -3.67
N GLU A 82 -27.79 24.67 -4.09
CA GLU A 82 -28.41 25.64 -5.01
C GLU A 82 -28.33 25.18 -6.48
N THR A 83 -27.18 24.65 -6.90
CA THR A 83 -26.89 24.38 -8.33
C THR A 83 -26.92 22.91 -8.70
N GLY A 84 -26.81 22.00 -7.73
CA GLY A 84 -26.61 20.57 -7.94
C GLY A 84 -25.22 20.19 -8.46
N LEU A 85 -24.27 21.14 -8.54
CA LEU A 85 -22.88 20.87 -8.94
C LEU A 85 -22.05 20.43 -7.73
N ALA A 86 -21.61 19.17 -7.74
CA ALA A 86 -20.77 18.64 -6.68
C ALA A 86 -19.33 19.12 -6.88
N THR A 87 -18.71 19.55 -5.79
CA THR A 87 -17.30 19.96 -5.76
C THR A 87 -16.43 18.78 -5.33
N PHE A 88 -15.50 18.39 -6.20
CA PHE A 88 -14.51 17.33 -5.95
C PHE A 88 -13.15 17.95 -5.64
N ARG A 89 -12.54 17.52 -4.54
CA ARG A 89 -11.20 17.96 -4.12
C ARG A 89 -10.18 16.98 -4.67
N VAL A 90 -9.51 17.37 -5.75
CA VAL A 90 -8.57 16.51 -6.45
C VAL A 90 -7.15 16.84 -6.02
N LYS A 91 -6.40 15.82 -5.60
CA LYS A 91 -4.97 15.91 -5.30
C LYS A 91 -4.18 15.14 -6.35
N ALA A 92 -3.54 15.85 -7.27
CA ALA A 92 -2.71 15.29 -8.32
C ALA A 92 -1.28 15.03 -7.82
N MET A 93 -0.84 13.78 -7.94
CA MET A 93 0.48 13.33 -7.54
C MET A 93 1.43 13.44 -8.73
N LEU A 94 2.32 14.43 -8.69
CA LEU A 94 3.36 14.68 -9.67
C LEU A 94 4.66 14.03 -9.17
N GLN A 95 5.28 13.16 -9.97
CA GLN A 95 6.53 12.50 -9.59
C GLN A 95 7.61 13.54 -9.25
N GLY A 96 8.18 13.45 -8.05
CA GLY A 96 9.26 14.33 -7.58
C GLY A 96 8.83 15.75 -7.20
N GLN A 97 7.54 16.11 -7.32
CA GLN A 97 7.04 17.46 -7.02
C GLN A 97 6.04 17.45 -5.86
N LYS A 98 5.70 18.65 -5.36
CA LYS A 98 4.61 18.79 -4.39
C LYS A 98 3.27 18.43 -5.09
N PRO A 99 2.38 17.69 -4.42
CA PRO A 99 1.06 17.41 -4.98
C PRO A 99 0.30 18.70 -5.30
N MET A 100 -0.32 18.75 -6.48
CA MET A 100 -1.18 19.86 -6.87
C MET A 100 -2.60 19.60 -6.36
N GLN A 101 -3.19 20.58 -5.68
CA GLN A 101 -4.57 20.51 -5.20
C GLN A 101 -5.46 21.40 -6.07
N MET A 102 -6.65 20.91 -6.40
CA MET A 102 -7.64 21.64 -7.18
C MET A 102 -9.05 21.22 -6.82
N ASN A 103 -9.99 22.15 -7.00
CA ASN A 103 -11.42 21.89 -6.86
C ASN A 103 -12.05 21.84 -8.24
N ILE A 104 -12.76 20.76 -8.55
CA ILE A 104 -13.47 20.60 -9.83
C ILE A 104 -14.94 20.38 -9.55
N GLN A 105 -15.79 21.10 -10.27
CA GLN A 105 -17.24 21.00 -10.14
C GLN A 105 -17.84 20.22 -11.31
N LYS A 106 -18.59 19.15 -11.01
CA LYS A 106 -19.42 18.41 -11.99
C LYS A 106 -20.69 17.90 -11.31
N LYS A 107 -21.72 17.61 -12.10
CA LYS A 107 -22.91 16.90 -11.60
C LYS A 107 -22.53 15.46 -11.23
N LEU A 108 -23.14 14.89 -10.19
CA LEU A 108 -22.89 13.50 -9.80
C LEU A 108 -23.37 12.48 -10.86
N ILE A 109 -24.35 12.85 -11.68
CA ILE A 109 -24.85 12.05 -12.80
C ILE A 109 -23.95 12.12 -14.04
N ALA A 110 -22.94 12.99 -14.05
CA ALA A 110 -22.01 13.10 -15.17
C ALA A 110 -21.14 11.84 -15.26
N MET A 111 -20.71 11.52 -16.47
CA MET A 111 -19.78 10.42 -16.72
C MET A 111 -18.41 10.75 -16.11
N ALA A 112 -17.74 9.76 -15.55
CA ALA A 112 -16.43 9.96 -14.96
C ALA A 112 -15.36 10.43 -15.96
N THR A 113 -15.54 10.14 -17.26
CA THR A 113 -14.72 10.73 -18.34
C THR A 113 -14.65 12.25 -18.25
N GLU A 114 -15.77 12.92 -17.98
CA GLU A 114 -15.80 14.38 -17.91
C GLU A 114 -14.97 14.94 -16.74
N LEU A 115 -14.93 14.22 -15.62
CA LEU A 115 -14.08 14.58 -14.49
C LEU A 115 -12.61 14.33 -14.83
N ILE A 116 -12.30 13.20 -15.47
CA ILE A 116 -10.93 12.87 -15.91
C ILE A 116 -10.41 13.95 -16.85
N SER A 117 -11.17 14.33 -17.88
CA SER A 117 -10.78 15.38 -18.83
C SER A 117 -10.60 16.73 -18.15
N ALA A 118 -11.48 17.08 -17.19
CA ALA A 118 -11.33 18.32 -16.45
C ALA A 118 -10.05 18.34 -15.60
N VAL A 119 -9.70 17.24 -14.93
CA VAL A 119 -8.42 17.15 -14.18
C VAL A 119 -7.24 17.20 -15.14
N ALA A 120 -7.30 16.46 -16.24
CA ALA A 120 -6.26 16.38 -17.26
C ALA A 120 -5.90 17.76 -17.83
N VAL A 121 -6.91 18.57 -18.16
CA VAL A 121 -6.71 19.97 -18.60
C VAL A 121 -6.05 20.82 -17.52
N ASN A 122 -6.48 20.72 -16.25
CA ASN A 122 -5.90 21.50 -15.15
C ASN A 122 -4.45 21.11 -14.84
N VAL A 123 -4.10 19.83 -15.00
CA VAL A 123 -2.74 19.31 -14.76
C VAL A 123 -1.87 19.41 -16.02
N ASN A 124 -2.45 19.75 -17.18
CA ASN A 124 -1.81 19.78 -18.49
C ASN A 124 -1.17 18.44 -18.88
N ILE A 125 -1.92 17.35 -18.72
CA ILE A 125 -1.52 15.97 -19.04
C ILE A 125 -2.62 15.32 -19.87
N PRO A 126 -2.32 14.41 -20.83
CA PRO A 126 -3.34 13.71 -21.59
C PRO A 126 -4.23 12.82 -20.71
N ASP A 127 -5.53 12.78 -21.00
CA ASP A 127 -6.53 11.97 -20.26
C ASP A 127 -6.12 10.50 -20.10
N ASN A 128 -5.51 9.91 -21.13
CA ASN A 128 -5.11 8.50 -21.11
C ASN A 128 -3.98 8.21 -20.09
N ARG A 129 -3.18 9.21 -19.72
CA ARG A 129 -2.12 9.10 -18.70
C ARG A 129 -2.61 9.40 -17.29
N LEU A 130 -3.89 9.70 -17.12
CA LEU A 130 -4.46 10.06 -15.84
C LEU A 130 -5.30 8.91 -15.28
N LYS A 131 -5.04 8.54 -14.02
CA LYS A 131 -5.91 7.62 -13.26
C LYS A 131 -6.42 8.32 -12.01
N LEU A 132 -7.73 8.38 -11.86
CA LEU A 132 -8.37 8.91 -10.65
C LEU A 132 -8.68 7.76 -9.70
N ILE A 133 -8.43 7.96 -8.40
CA ILE A 133 -8.65 6.99 -7.34
C ILE A 133 -9.54 7.62 -6.26
N PHE A 134 -10.58 6.91 -5.88
CA PHE A 134 -11.49 7.27 -4.79
C PHE A 134 -11.72 6.06 -3.90
N ASN A 135 -11.55 6.23 -2.57
CA ASN A 135 -11.73 5.17 -1.56
C ASN A 135 -11.10 3.82 -1.95
N GLY A 136 -9.84 3.86 -2.37
CA GLY A 136 -9.09 2.66 -2.74
C GLY A 136 -9.55 1.99 -4.03
N LYS A 137 -10.33 2.66 -4.88
CA LYS A 137 -10.77 2.13 -6.19
C LYS A 137 -10.41 3.09 -7.30
N VAL A 138 -9.94 2.54 -8.42
CA VAL A 138 -9.74 3.32 -9.65
C VAL A 138 -11.12 3.67 -10.23
N ILE A 139 -11.34 4.96 -10.50
CA ILE A 139 -12.58 5.46 -11.08
C ILE A 139 -12.68 4.97 -12.53
N LYS A 140 -13.80 4.32 -12.86
CA LYS A 140 -14.10 3.78 -14.18
C LYS A 140 -14.69 4.89 -15.06
N PRO A 141 -14.09 5.20 -16.23
CA PRO A 141 -14.58 6.26 -17.13
C PRO A 141 -15.99 6.01 -17.65
N SER A 142 -16.36 4.74 -17.83
CA SER A 142 -17.64 4.30 -18.41
C SER A 142 -18.83 4.30 -17.44
N MET A 143 -18.67 4.85 -16.23
CA MET A 143 -19.72 4.93 -15.22
C MET A 143 -19.87 6.37 -14.75
N THR A 144 -21.04 6.71 -14.24
CA THR A 144 -21.27 8.02 -13.61
C THR A 144 -20.51 8.12 -12.28
N LEU A 145 -20.34 9.34 -11.78
CA LEU A 145 -19.70 9.56 -10.47
C LEU A 145 -20.57 8.98 -9.33
N ALA A 146 -21.90 9.15 -9.42
CA ALA A 146 -22.85 8.66 -8.43
C ALA A 146 -22.85 7.13 -8.30
N GLU A 147 -22.84 6.38 -9.42
CA GLU A 147 -22.81 4.91 -9.41
C GLU A 147 -21.56 4.34 -8.75
N GLN A 148 -20.48 5.12 -8.71
CA GLN A 148 -19.22 4.74 -8.08
C GLN A 148 -19.15 5.18 -6.61
N GLY A 149 -20.25 5.69 -6.05
CA GLY A 149 -20.36 6.10 -4.66
C GLY A 149 -19.69 7.44 -4.35
N ILE A 150 -19.30 8.20 -5.37
CA ILE A 150 -18.70 9.52 -5.21
C ILE A 150 -19.80 10.51 -4.80
N LYS A 151 -19.49 11.39 -3.84
CA LYS A 151 -20.42 12.38 -3.27
C LYS A 151 -19.83 13.79 -3.33
N ASN A 152 -20.65 14.79 -3.06
CA ASN A 152 -20.16 16.17 -2.90
C ASN A 152 -19.06 16.25 -1.83
N GLY A 153 -18.00 16.98 -2.12
CA GLY A 153 -16.85 17.15 -1.23
C GLY A 153 -15.89 15.95 -1.21
N ALA A 154 -16.09 14.94 -2.06
CA ALA A 154 -15.20 13.79 -2.15
C ALA A 154 -13.74 14.20 -2.42
N GLN A 155 -12.81 13.50 -1.77
CA GLN A 155 -11.38 13.65 -2.02
C GLN A 155 -10.95 12.59 -3.02
N ILE A 156 -10.36 13.03 -4.13
CA ILE A 156 -9.96 12.16 -5.24
C ILE A 156 -8.47 12.31 -5.45
N MET A 157 -7.76 11.20 -5.52
CA MET A 157 -6.34 11.20 -5.87
C MET A 157 -6.22 11.07 -7.38
N ALA A 158 -5.41 11.92 -8.00
CA ALA A 158 -5.07 11.83 -9.41
C ALA A 158 -3.62 11.35 -9.56
N LEU A 159 -3.43 10.22 -10.23
CA LEU A 159 -2.12 9.67 -10.54
C LEU A 159 -1.78 9.92 -12.00
N ILE A 160 -0.57 10.44 -12.21
CA ILE A 160 0.00 10.66 -13.53
C ILE A 160 0.90 9.47 -13.84
N MET A 161 0.53 8.70 -14.85
CA MET A 161 1.29 7.55 -15.32
C MET A 161 2.47 8.04 -16.15
N ALA A 162 3.65 7.41 -16.04
CA ALA A 162 4.82 7.75 -16.85
C ALA A 162 4.56 7.49 -18.35
N GLU A 163 3.88 6.39 -18.64
CA GLU A 163 3.47 5.94 -19.97
C GLU A 163 1.96 5.78 -20.03
N SER A 164 1.38 5.78 -21.23
CA SER A 164 -0.05 5.49 -21.36
C SER A 164 -0.33 4.03 -20.99
N PRO A 165 -1.51 3.70 -20.42
CA PRO A 165 -1.92 2.33 -20.15
C PRO A 165 -1.88 1.42 -21.38
N GLU A 166 -2.03 1.99 -22.58
CA GLU A 166 -1.95 1.26 -23.85
C GLU A 166 -0.52 0.88 -24.21
N GLU A 167 0.44 1.78 -23.98
CA GLU A 167 1.87 1.51 -24.16
C GLU A 167 2.36 0.49 -23.15
N ILE A 168 1.97 0.63 -21.88
CA ILE A 168 2.24 -0.35 -20.83
C ILE A 168 1.65 -1.72 -21.22
N SER A 169 0.39 -1.77 -21.68
CA SER A 169 -0.25 -3.01 -22.12
C SER A 169 0.43 -3.64 -23.34
N LYS A 170 0.95 -2.83 -24.27
CA LYS A 170 1.69 -3.32 -25.45
C LYS A 170 3.06 -3.84 -25.07
N GLU A 171 3.80 -3.13 -24.22
CA GLU A 171 5.07 -3.60 -23.68
C GLU A 171 4.86 -4.85 -22.83
N ASP A 172 3.75 -4.95 -22.10
CA ASP A 172 3.36 -6.13 -21.34
C ASP A 172 3.05 -7.32 -22.24
N SER A 173 2.35 -7.12 -23.36
CA SER A 173 2.13 -8.19 -24.34
C SER A 173 3.46 -8.69 -24.86
N ARG A 174 4.36 -7.76 -25.22
CA ARG A 174 5.71 -8.09 -25.70
C ARG A 174 6.56 -8.78 -24.62
N TYR A 175 6.50 -8.34 -23.36
CA TYR A 175 7.25 -8.95 -22.26
C TYR A 175 6.68 -10.33 -21.91
N ARG A 176 5.34 -10.51 -21.94
CA ARG A 176 4.71 -11.83 -21.78
C ARG A 176 5.07 -12.75 -22.94
N GLU A 177 5.05 -12.26 -24.17
CA GLU A 177 5.50 -13.02 -25.34
C GLU A 177 6.98 -13.38 -25.22
N LEU A 178 7.85 -12.45 -24.84
CA LEU A 178 9.29 -12.69 -24.61
C LEU A 178 9.56 -13.67 -23.47
N LYS A 179 8.83 -13.54 -22.36
CA LYS A 179 8.96 -14.42 -21.20
C LYS A 179 8.40 -15.81 -21.51
N ALA A 180 7.25 -15.90 -22.17
CA ALA A 180 6.74 -17.14 -22.71
C ALA A 180 7.72 -17.75 -23.71
N THR A 181 8.36 -16.96 -24.57
CA THR A 181 9.39 -17.46 -25.52
C THR A 181 10.67 -17.91 -24.81
N LEU A 182 11.09 -17.24 -23.72
CA LEU A 182 12.24 -17.63 -22.91
C LEU A 182 11.96 -18.87 -22.08
N ASP A 183 10.78 -18.94 -21.46
CA ASP A 183 10.31 -20.09 -20.70
C ASP A 183 10.07 -21.28 -21.66
N ASP A 184 9.49 -21.05 -22.84
CA ASP A 184 9.32 -22.04 -23.92
C ASP A 184 10.68 -22.47 -24.49
N ALA A 185 11.64 -21.58 -24.68
CA ALA A 185 12.99 -21.97 -25.11
C ALA A 185 13.74 -22.79 -24.04
N THR A 186 13.42 -22.57 -22.76
CA THR A 186 13.94 -23.37 -21.64
C THR A 186 13.21 -24.73 -21.57
N LEU A 187 11.90 -24.75 -21.85
CA LEU A 187 11.04 -25.94 -21.87
C LEU A 187 11.31 -26.85 -23.09
N LEU A 188 11.54 -26.26 -24.26
CA LEU A 188 11.88 -26.94 -25.52
C LEU A 188 13.28 -27.57 -25.50
N SER A 189 14.12 -27.22 -24.52
CA SER A 189 15.40 -27.90 -24.28
C SER A 189 15.24 -29.22 -23.52
N GLU A 190 14.10 -29.47 -22.86
CA GLU A 190 13.89 -30.69 -22.08
C GLU A 190 12.79 -31.62 -22.60
N TYR A 191 11.71 -31.15 -23.25
CA TYR A 191 10.73 -32.08 -23.83
C TYR A 191 10.08 -31.52 -25.11
N GLY A 192 10.20 -32.27 -26.20
CA GLY A 192 9.52 -31.99 -27.44
C GLY A 192 8.05 -32.40 -27.42
N VAL A 193 7.27 -31.65 -28.22
CA VAL A 193 6.02 -32.01 -28.90
C VAL A 193 4.69 -31.66 -28.20
N ASP A 194 3.87 -30.95 -29.00
CA ASP A 194 2.41 -30.72 -28.99
C ASP A 194 1.77 -29.70 -28.03
N ILE A 195 1.90 -28.44 -28.43
CA ILE A 195 1.16 -27.26 -27.98
C ILE A 195 -0.24 -27.23 -28.61
N VAL A 196 -1.21 -28.02 -28.12
CA VAL A 196 -2.65 -27.68 -28.22
C VAL A 196 -3.42 -28.46 -27.13
N GLY A 197 -3.72 -27.83 -26.00
CA GLY A 197 -4.70 -28.37 -25.03
C GLY A 197 -4.22 -28.57 -23.59
N ASP A 198 -3.22 -27.81 -23.14
CA ASP A 198 -2.64 -28.05 -21.82
C ASP A 198 -3.50 -27.47 -20.68
N GLU A 199 -4.37 -28.31 -20.11
CA GLU A 199 -5.01 -28.06 -18.81
C GLU A 199 -3.99 -28.06 -17.64
N ASP A 200 -2.71 -28.40 -17.88
CA ASP A 200 -1.63 -28.35 -16.89
C ASP A 200 -0.85 -27.02 -16.89
N TYR A 201 -1.22 -26.05 -17.75
CA TYR A 201 -0.57 -24.73 -17.75
C TYR A 201 -0.96 -23.91 -16.49
N MET A 202 -0.11 -23.99 -15.47
CA MET A 202 -0.27 -23.45 -14.10
C MET A 202 -1.35 -24.13 -13.25
N LYS A 203 -1.02 -25.31 -12.71
CA LYS A 203 -1.72 -25.81 -11.51
C LYS A 203 -1.45 -24.86 -10.35
N LEU A 204 -2.52 -24.30 -9.78
CA LEU A 204 -2.40 -23.53 -8.55
C LEU A 204 -2.17 -24.51 -7.41
N GLU A 205 -1.24 -24.20 -6.53
CA GLU A 205 -0.92 -25.01 -5.37
C GLU A 205 -1.25 -24.23 -4.09
N ASP A 206 -1.69 -24.95 -3.06
CA ASP A 206 -1.79 -24.39 -1.72
C ASP A 206 -0.40 -24.22 -1.09
N GLN A 207 -0.34 -23.73 0.14
CA GLN A 207 0.93 -23.55 0.87
C GLN A 207 1.68 -24.87 1.19
N ASN A 208 1.07 -26.03 0.93
CA ASN A 208 1.65 -27.35 1.13
C ASN A 208 2.06 -28.01 -0.21
N GLY A 209 1.92 -27.31 -1.34
CA GLY A 209 2.24 -27.84 -2.67
C GLY A 209 1.15 -28.75 -3.25
N VAL A 210 -0.07 -28.72 -2.67
CA VAL A 210 -1.18 -29.54 -3.16
C VAL A 210 -1.92 -28.79 -4.26
N ALA A 211 -2.02 -29.41 -5.44
CA ALA A 211 -2.75 -28.87 -6.57
C ALA A 211 -4.22 -28.60 -6.21
N MET A 212 -4.71 -27.46 -6.67
CA MET A 212 -5.98 -26.89 -6.28
C MET A 212 -7.02 -26.97 -7.39
N GLU A 213 -8.17 -27.57 -7.09
CA GLU A 213 -9.34 -27.50 -7.95
C GLU A 213 -10.19 -26.28 -7.60
N LEU A 214 -10.21 -25.30 -8.51
CA LEU A 214 -11.02 -24.09 -8.40
C LEU A 214 -11.93 -23.97 -9.62
N PRO A 215 -13.13 -23.38 -9.48
CA PRO A 215 -13.96 -23.03 -10.62
C PRO A 215 -13.16 -22.22 -11.65
N PRO A 216 -13.32 -22.45 -12.96
CA PRO A 216 -12.51 -21.80 -14.00
C PRO A 216 -12.53 -20.26 -13.95
N ALA A 217 -13.65 -19.67 -13.51
CA ALA A 217 -13.76 -18.22 -13.33
C ALA A 217 -12.89 -17.73 -12.14
N GLU A 218 -12.95 -18.40 -10.99
CA GLU A 218 -12.14 -18.06 -9.81
C GLU A 218 -10.65 -18.30 -10.06
N ARG A 219 -10.30 -19.41 -10.72
CA ARG A 219 -8.93 -19.72 -11.13
C ARG A 219 -8.34 -18.60 -12.00
N ARG A 220 -9.09 -18.15 -13.01
CA ARG A 220 -8.66 -17.05 -13.89
C ARG A 220 -8.48 -15.75 -13.11
N SER A 221 -9.45 -15.35 -12.28
CA SER A 221 -9.35 -14.14 -11.47
C SER A 221 -8.14 -14.19 -10.53
N LEU A 222 -7.92 -15.33 -9.86
CA LEU A 222 -6.80 -15.54 -8.95
C LEU A 222 -5.44 -15.45 -9.68
N MET A 223 -5.29 -16.11 -10.82
CA MET A 223 -4.07 -16.03 -11.64
C MET A 223 -3.78 -14.60 -12.10
N VAL A 224 -4.80 -13.89 -12.58
CA VAL A 224 -4.65 -12.48 -12.99
C VAL A 224 -4.27 -11.61 -11.79
N GLY A 225 -4.90 -11.81 -10.63
CA GLY A 225 -4.58 -11.11 -9.39
C GLY A 225 -3.13 -11.32 -8.95
N LEU A 226 -2.65 -12.56 -8.94
CA LEU A 226 -1.25 -12.90 -8.61
C LEU A 226 -0.26 -12.28 -9.60
N ALA A 227 -0.54 -12.37 -10.91
CA ALA A 227 0.32 -11.77 -11.93
C ALA A 227 0.40 -10.23 -11.80
N LEU A 228 -0.73 -9.57 -11.52
CA LEU A 228 -0.77 -8.13 -11.28
C LEU A 228 -0.03 -7.73 -10.00
N HIS A 229 -0.16 -8.52 -8.93
CA HIS A 229 0.57 -8.27 -7.68
C HIS A 229 2.08 -8.32 -7.89
N GLU A 230 2.60 -9.35 -8.55
CA GLU A 230 4.03 -9.47 -8.84
C GLU A 230 4.54 -8.34 -9.74
N ARG A 231 3.75 -7.91 -10.73
CA ARG A 231 4.07 -6.72 -11.53
C ARG A 231 4.06 -5.44 -10.71
N GLY A 232 3.10 -5.27 -9.80
CA GLY A 232 3.07 -4.17 -8.86
C GLY A 232 4.35 -4.12 -8.01
N ARG A 233 4.85 -5.27 -7.56
CA ARG A 233 6.13 -5.37 -6.83
C ARG A 233 7.34 -5.01 -7.68
N VAL A 234 7.35 -5.36 -8.98
CA VAL A 234 8.37 -4.90 -9.92
C VAL A 234 8.35 -3.37 -10.03
N ALA A 235 7.18 -2.76 -10.23
CA ALA A 235 7.03 -1.32 -10.27
C ALA A 235 7.49 -0.63 -8.97
N ILE A 236 7.19 -1.21 -7.80
CA ILE A 236 7.72 -0.75 -6.50
C ILE A 236 9.25 -0.75 -6.47
N ARG A 237 9.90 -1.81 -6.98
CA ARG A 237 11.38 -1.90 -7.04
C ARG A 237 11.98 -0.80 -7.93
N HIS A 238 11.29 -0.46 -9.02
CA HIS A 238 11.64 0.66 -9.89
C HIS A 238 11.20 2.04 -9.36
N LYS A 239 10.58 2.09 -8.17
CA LYS A 239 10.03 3.30 -7.54
C LYS A 239 8.90 3.97 -8.33
N ASP A 240 8.28 3.27 -9.27
CA ASP A 240 7.05 3.74 -9.92
C ASP A 240 5.83 3.36 -9.06
N PHE A 241 5.64 4.13 -7.99
CA PHE A 241 4.54 3.90 -7.05
C PHE A 241 3.17 4.21 -7.65
N ALA A 242 3.10 5.05 -8.69
CA ALA A 242 1.83 5.37 -9.37
C ALA A 242 1.34 4.15 -10.15
N LEU A 243 2.20 3.56 -10.98
CA LEU A 243 1.90 2.32 -11.68
C LEU A 243 1.63 1.17 -10.71
N ALA A 244 2.51 1.01 -9.70
CA ALA A 244 2.33 -0.04 -8.70
C ALA A 244 0.95 0.03 -8.04
N LEU A 245 0.52 1.21 -7.59
CA LEU A 245 -0.77 1.35 -6.93
C LEU A 245 -1.93 0.97 -7.84
N VAL A 246 -1.92 1.39 -9.12
CA VAL A 246 -2.97 1.02 -10.08
C VAL A 246 -3.04 -0.49 -10.28
N LEU A 247 -1.88 -1.15 -10.46
CA LEU A 247 -1.81 -2.60 -10.63
C LEU A 247 -2.29 -3.35 -9.38
N LEU A 248 -1.88 -2.90 -8.19
CA LEU A 248 -2.25 -3.53 -6.92
C LEU A 248 -3.74 -3.36 -6.60
N LEU A 249 -4.35 -2.21 -6.94
CA LEU A 249 -5.80 -2.01 -6.77
C LEU A 249 -6.62 -2.87 -7.74
N GLU A 250 -6.13 -3.08 -8.95
CA GLU A 250 -6.77 -4.02 -9.88
C GLU A 250 -6.58 -5.47 -9.40
N ALA A 251 -5.39 -5.83 -8.89
CA ALA A 251 -5.17 -7.14 -8.26
C ALA A 251 -6.15 -7.38 -7.10
N ASP A 252 -6.35 -6.40 -6.22
CA ASP A 252 -7.31 -6.46 -5.11
C ASP A 252 -8.73 -6.71 -5.58
N ARG A 253 -9.14 -6.06 -6.69
CA ARG A 253 -10.43 -6.33 -7.32
C ARG A 253 -10.52 -7.78 -7.79
N GLN A 254 -9.50 -8.31 -8.46
CA GLN A 254 -9.49 -9.70 -8.93
C GLN A 254 -9.54 -10.70 -7.78
N PHE A 255 -8.80 -10.46 -6.69
CA PHE A 255 -8.89 -11.28 -5.49
C PHE A 255 -10.30 -11.24 -4.89
N SER A 256 -10.98 -10.09 -4.88
CA SER A 256 -12.34 -9.97 -4.34
C SER A 256 -13.42 -10.74 -5.12
N GLU A 257 -13.14 -11.13 -6.37
CA GLU A 257 -14.04 -12.00 -7.16
C GLU A 257 -13.93 -13.47 -6.74
N CYS A 258 -12.84 -13.88 -6.08
CA CYS A 258 -12.66 -15.24 -5.58
C CYS A 258 -13.39 -15.38 -4.24
N ARG A 259 -14.42 -16.25 -4.19
CA ARG A 259 -15.26 -16.45 -3.00
C ARG A 259 -14.87 -17.68 -2.19
N SER A 260 -13.94 -18.47 -2.70
CA SER A 260 -13.41 -19.64 -2.01
C SER A 260 -12.83 -19.26 -0.65
N SER A 261 -13.09 -20.10 0.36
CA SER A 261 -12.44 -20.01 1.67
C SER A 261 -10.92 -20.14 1.60
N LEU A 262 -10.37 -20.55 0.44
CA LEU A 262 -8.94 -20.57 0.14
C LEU A 262 -8.26 -19.23 0.42
N LEU A 263 -8.87 -18.09 0.12
CA LEU A 263 -8.26 -16.79 0.42
C LEU A 263 -8.00 -16.57 1.92
N GLN A 264 -8.62 -17.38 2.79
CA GLN A 264 -8.40 -17.36 4.23
C GLN A 264 -7.20 -18.21 4.66
N SER A 265 -6.73 -19.12 3.80
CA SER A 265 -5.57 -20.00 4.07
C SER A 265 -4.28 -19.56 3.38
N VAL A 266 -4.35 -18.61 2.44
CA VAL A 266 -3.18 -18.01 1.77
C VAL A 266 -2.98 -16.56 2.19
N ASP A 267 -1.73 -16.11 2.22
CA ASP A 267 -1.38 -14.78 2.71
C ASP A 267 -1.15 -13.75 1.59
N ASN A 268 -1.13 -14.16 0.32
CA ASN A 268 -0.85 -13.29 -0.84
C ASN A 268 -1.69 -12.00 -0.83
N TRP A 269 -2.99 -12.13 -0.54
CA TRP A 269 -3.89 -10.98 -0.47
C TRP A 269 -3.47 -10.01 0.65
N ALA A 270 -3.15 -10.53 1.83
CA ALA A 270 -2.71 -9.71 2.97
C ALA A 270 -1.37 -9.02 2.70
N VAL A 271 -0.42 -9.72 2.07
CA VAL A 271 0.86 -9.14 1.62
C VAL A 271 0.63 -8.01 0.61
N MET A 272 -0.25 -8.21 -0.35
CA MET A 272 -0.62 -7.18 -1.32
C MET A 272 -1.24 -5.95 -0.65
N GLN A 273 -2.07 -6.11 0.40
CA GLN A 273 -2.59 -4.98 1.17
C GLN A 273 -1.47 -4.13 1.80
N LEU A 274 -0.40 -4.76 2.28
CA LEU A 274 0.78 -4.03 2.78
C LEU A 274 1.44 -3.21 1.65
N ASP A 275 1.55 -3.79 0.45
CA ASP A 275 2.12 -3.12 -0.72
C ASP A 275 1.27 -1.92 -1.17
N VAL A 276 -0.07 -2.02 -1.12
CA VAL A 276 -0.99 -0.90 -1.38
C VAL A 276 -0.77 0.23 -0.38
N CYS A 277 -0.73 -0.10 0.92
CA CYS A 277 -0.52 0.90 1.98
C CYS A 277 0.85 1.58 1.87
N TRP A 278 1.88 0.82 1.48
CA TRP A 278 3.19 1.37 1.17
C TRP A 278 3.15 2.35 0.00
N CYS A 279 2.42 2.03 -1.07
CA CYS A 279 2.24 2.96 -2.18
C CYS A 279 1.53 4.25 -1.74
N TYR A 280 0.51 4.18 -0.88
CA TYR A 280 -0.12 5.38 -0.31
C TYR A 280 0.86 6.27 0.43
N GLU A 281 1.71 5.70 1.27
CA GLU A 281 2.76 6.44 1.97
C GLU A 281 3.73 7.10 0.99
N ARG A 282 4.24 6.33 0.02
CA ARG A 282 5.22 6.80 -0.97
C ARG A 282 4.65 7.88 -1.89
N LEU A 283 3.34 7.85 -2.14
CA LEU A 283 2.61 8.88 -2.89
C LEU A 283 2.12 10.04 -2.01
N ARG A 284 2.38 10.04 -0.70
CA ARG A 284 1.91 11.07 0.26
C ARG A 284 0.38 11.27 0.20
N ALA A 285 -0.33 10.15 0.05
CA ALA A 285 -1.78 10.09 -0.06
C ALA A 285 -2.43 10.09 1.34
N VAL A 286 -2.24 11.17 2.12
CA VAL A 286 -2.78 11.29 3.50
C VAL A 286 -4.31 11.11 3.54
N SER A 287 -5.02 11.52 2.48
CA SER A 287 -6.47 11.31 2.35
C SER A 287 -6.88 9.83 2.33
N SER A 288 -5.96 8.92 2.00
CA SER A 288 -6.18 7.47 1.97
C SER A 288 -5.95 6.81 3.33
N ALA A 289 -5.65 7.56 4.40
CA ALA A 289 -5.32 6.98 5.71
C ALA A 289 -6.43 6.09 6.29
N ALA A 290 -7.71 6.43 6.06
CA ALA A 290 -8.83 5.60 6.51
C ALA A 290 -8.92 4.26 5.76
N ASP A 291 -8.70 4.29 4.44
CA ASP A 291 -8.64 3.07 3.63
C ASP A 291 -7.43 2.21 4.00
N ALA A 292 -6.26 2.83 4.19
CA ALA A 292 -5.05 2.17 4.67
C ALA A 292 -5.28 1.48 6.03
N ALA A 293 -5.93 2.15 6.97
CA ALA A 293 -6.26 1.58 8.28
C ALA A 293 -7.11 0.29 8.14
N LEU A 294 -8.16 0.35 7.33
CA LEU A 294 -9.05 -0.79 7.10
C LEU A 294 -8.31 -1.95 6.42
N ARG A 295 -7.47 -1.66 5.42
CA ARG A 295 -6.66 -2.66 4.71
C ARG A 295 -5.68 -3.34 5.66
N LEU A 296 -4.96 -2.58 6.48
CA LEU A 296 -4.01 -3.12 7.45
C LEU A 296 -4.68 -3.93 8.56
N GLN A 297 -5.86 -3.52 9.01
CA GLN A 297 -6.64 -4.30 9.99
C GLN A 297 -7.02 -5.67 9.43
N ARG A 298 -7.49 -5.71 8.17
CA ARG A 298 -7.85 -6.97 7.51
C ARG A 298 -6.63 -7.83 7.20
N ALA A 299 -5.52 -7.22 6.78
CA ALA A 299 -4.26 -7.93 6.57
C ALA A 299 -3.75 -8.57 7.87
N ALA A 300 -3.84 -7.85 9.00
CA ALA A 300 -3.50 -8.40 10.32
C ALA A 300 -4.37 -9.62 10.67
N ALA A 301 -5.69 -9.52 10.48
CA ALA A 301 -6.59 -10.63 10.73
C ALA A 301 -6.30 -11.84 9.83
N ALA A 302 -6.00 -11.60 8.55
CA ALA A 302 -5.61 -12.65 7.62
C ALA A 302 -4.30 -13.33 8.05
N PHE A 303 -3.25 -12.56 8.39
CA PHE A 303 -2.01 -13.13 8.91
C PHE A 303 -2.21 -13.93 10.20
N SER A 304 -3.04 -13.46 11.14
CA SER A 304 -3.37 -14.22 12.35
C SER A 304 -4.09 -15.54 12.02
N SER A 305 -5.00 -15.53 11.04
CA SER A 305 -5.69 -16.75 10.57
C SER A 305 -4.72 -17.75 9.94
N THR A 306 -3.81 -17.27 9.08
CA THR A 306 -2.85 -18.10 8.34
C THR A 306 -1.74 -18.64 9.25
N TYR A 307 -1.19 -17.81 10.14
CA TYR A 307 0.01 -18.13 10.92
C TYR A 307 -0.25 -18.52 12.38
N GLY A 308 -1.49 -18.33 12.86
CA GLY A 308 -1.89 -18.56 14.24
C GLY A 308 -1.35 -17.51 15.22
N ASP A 309 -1.92 -17.47 16.42
CA ASP A 309 -1.46 -16.56 17.49
C ASP A 309 0.00 -16.86 17.86
N ASN A 310 0.80 -15.80 17.97
CA ASN A 310 2.24 -15.86 18.29
C ASN A 310 3.08 -16.74 17.34
N HIS A 311 2.64 -16.94 16.09
CA HIS A 311 3.38 -17.73 15.09
C HIS A 311 3.50 -19.23 15.41
N HIS A 312 2.75 -19.74 16.39
CA HIS A 312 2.89 -21.14 16.84
C HIS A 312 2.58 -22.15 15.73
N ARG A 313 1.57 -21.87 14.89
CA ARG A 313 1.21 -22.74 13.77
C ARG A 313 2.27 -22.72 12.66
N LEU A 314 2.86 -21.54 12.42
CA LEU A 314 3.92 -21.37 11.43
C LEU A 314 5.23 -22.05 11.83
N ILE A 315 5.69 -21.87 13.07
CA ILE A 315 6.90 -22.51 13.59
C ILE A 315 6.75 -24.03 13.57
N ALA A 316 5.54 -24.55 13.88
CA ALA A 316 5.25 -25.97 13.81
C ALA A 316 5.28 -26.57 12.39
N ILE A 317 4.97 -25.78 11.35
CA ILE A 317 4.92 -26.25 9.96
C ILE A 317 6.28 -26.07 9.25
N LYS A 318 6.93 -24.91 9.37
CA LYS A 318 8.13 -24.55 8.59
C LYS A 318 9.45 -24.69 9.35
N GLY A 319 9.42 -24.89 10.67
CA GLY A 319 10.63 -24.98 11.51
C GLY A 319 11.36 -23.65 11.74
N ASN A 320 11.12 -22.62 10.93
CA ASN A 320 11.48 -21.23 11.17
C ASN A 320 10.34 -20.29 10.75
N ALA A 321 10.38 -19.04 11.22
CA ALA A 321 9.34 -18.02 10.99
C ALA A 321 9.90 -16.70 10.40
N GLU A 322 11.10 -16.73 9.83
CA GLU A 322 11.84 -15.52 9.44
C GLU A 322 11.17 -14.74 8.32
N SER A 323 10.68 -15.43 7.29
CA SER A 323 10.00 -14.82 6.15
C SER A 323 8.76 -14.05 6.59
N GLU A 324 8.03 -14.60 7.56
CA GLU A 324 6.78 -14.08 8.06
C GLU A 324 7.01 -12.96 9.08
N ARG A 325 8.08 -13.01 9.88
CA ARG A 325 8.50 -11.89 10.73
C ARG A 325 8.72 -10.61 9.95
N ILE A 326 9.24 -10.69 8.71
CA ILE A 326 9.37 -9.52 7.82
C ILE A 326 7.98 -8.93 7.52
N LEU A 327 6.97 -9.77 7.31
CA LEU A 327 5.59 -9.31 7.06
C LEU A 327 5.00 -8.61 8.28
N PHE A 328 5.19 -9.17 9.48
CA PHE A 328 4.73 -8.53 10.72
C PHE A 328 5.46 -7.22 11.02
N MET A 329 6.78 -7.16 10.81
CA MET A 329 7.54 -5.91 10.91
C MET A 329 6.96 -4.83 9.99
N ARG A 330 6.72 -5.17 8.72
CA ARG A 330 6.10 -4.26 7.74
C ARG A 330 4.69 -3.84 8.16
N LEU A 331 3.87 -4.78 8.64
CA LEU A 331 2.53 -4.53 9.13
C LEU A 331 2.56 -3.52 10.29
N TYR A 332 3.36 -3.76 11.32
CA TYR A 332 3.44 -2.89 12.50
C TYR A 332 3.97 -1.50 12.14
N LEU A 333 4.96 -1.41 11.26
CA LEU A 333 5.46 -0.13 10.76
C LEU A 333 4.34 0.67 10.09
N LEU A 334 3.63 0.06 9.14
CA LEU A 334 2.55 0.73 8.41
C LEU A 334 1.37 1.09 9.32
N GLN A 335 0.99 0.21 10.25
CA GLN A 335 -0.05 0.51 11.24
C GLN A 335 0.36 1.68 12.14
N GLY A 336 1.64 1.73 12.56
CA GLY A 336 2.17 2.83 13.37
C GLY A 336 2.13 4.17 12.64
N ILE A 337 2.48 4.18 11.34
CA ILE A 337 2.38 5.37 10.48
C ILE A 337 0.92 5.84 10.38
N VAL A 338 -0.02 4.92 10.15
CA VAL A 338 -1.46 5.25 10.10
C VAL A 338 -1.95 5.80 11.44
N ALA A 339 -1.60 5.16 12.56
CA ALA A 339 -1.96 5.61 13.90
C ALA A 339 -1.41 7.02 14.19
N TYR A 340 -0.18 7.30 13.77
CA TYR A 340 0.43 8.62 13.88
C TYR A 340 -0.39 9.69 13.15
N HIS A 341 -0.77 9.42 11.89
CA HIS A 341 -1.59 10.35 11.09
C HIS A 341 -3.03 10.48 11.60
N GLN A 342 -3.53 9.52 12.36
CA GLN A 342 -4.82 9.58 13.07
C GLN A 342 -4.71 10.28 14.45
N ASN A 343 -3.54 10.81 14.79
CA ASN A 343 -3.20 11.39 16.09
C ASN A 343 -3.26 10.42 17.28
N ASN A 344 -3.25 9.10 17.04
CA ASN A 344 -3.17 8.09 18.10
C ASN A 344 -1.70 7.81 18.43
N ARG A 345 -1.08 8.69 19.22
CA ARG A 345 0.37 8.69 19.47
C ARG A 345 0.85 7.52 20.32
N GLU A 346 0.07 7.13 21.32
CA GLU A 346 0.40 6.00 22.19
C GLU A 346 0.42 4.70 21.40
N GLU A 347 -0.61 4.48 20.57
CA GLU A 347 -0.67 3.30 19.71
C GLU A 347 0.42 3.31 18.64
N ALA A 348 0.67 4.46 18.02
CA ALA A 348 1.76 4.61 17.05
C ALA A 348 3.11 4.22 17.67
N LYS A 349 3.41 4.72 18.88
CA LYS A 349 4.64 4.38 19.62
C LYS A 349 4.74 2.88 19.88
N ARG A 350 3.68 2.27 20.42
CA ARG A 350 3.63 0.82 20.70
C ARG A 350 3.86 -0.02 19.44
N LEU A 351 3.29 0.39 18.31
CA LEU A 351 3.45 -0.29 17.03
C LEU A 351 4.86 -0.12 16.47
N PHE A 352 5.47 1.06 16.61
CA PHE A 352 6.87 1.28 16.22
C PHE A 352 7.84 0.46 17.07
N GLU A 353 7.62 0.35 18.38
CA GLU A 353 8.43 -0.52 19.26
C GLU A 353 8.34 -1.98 18.84
N LYS A 354 7.14 -2.46 18.43
CA LYS A 354 6.99 -3.81 17.86
C LYS A 354 7.71 -3.99 16.53
N ALA A 355 7.61 -3.00 15.64
CA ALA A 355 8.30 -3.03 14.35
C ALA A 355 9.83 -3.04 14.55
N GLU A 356 10.34 -2.23 15.47
CA GLU A 356 11.75 -2.16 15.84
C GLU A 356 12.24 -3.49 16.45
N TYR A 357 11.45 -4.11 17.33
CA TYR A 357 11.75 -5.42 17.88
C TYR A 357 11.93 -6.48 16.77
N GLU A 358 10.97 -6.58 15.85
CA GLU A 358 11.08 -7.54 14.73
C GLU A 358 12.25 -7.18 13.79
N MET A 359 12.50 -5.89 13.53
CA MET A 359 13.62 -5.45 12.70
C MET A 359 14.98 -5.81 13.32
N ASN A 360 15.12 -5.64 14.64
CA ASN A 360 16.34 -5.99 15.36
C ASN A 360 16.58 -7.51 15.37
N PHE A 361 15.52 -8.31 15.47
CA PHE A 361 15.62 -9.76 15.34
C PHE A 361 16.08 -10.19 13.93
N LEU A 362 15.60 -9.51 12.89
CA LEU A 362 15.94 -9.81 11.48
C LEU A 362 17.32 -9.29 11.05
N ARG A 363 17.92 -8.40 11.84
CA ARG A 363 19.23 -7.81 11.57
C ARG A 363 20.31 -8.85 11.83
N VAL A 364 21.21 -9.01 10.86
CA VAL A 364 22.32 -9.95 10.94
C VAL A 364 23.61 -9.17 11.11
N ASN A 365 24.46 -9.59 12.04
CA ASN A 365 25.80 -9.01 12.20
C ASN A 365 26.69 -9.39 10.99
N GLU A 366 27.31 -8.39 10.36
CA GLU A 366 28.17 -8.59 9.20
C GLU A 366 29.46 -9.34 9.55
N GLU A 367 29.98 -9.22 10.77
CA GLU A 367 31.15 -9.99 11.23
C GLU A 367 30.81 -11.49 11.28
N SER A 368 29.64 -11.84 11.80
CA SER A 368 29.13 -13.21 11.81
C SER A 368 28.93 -13.78 10.40
N VAL A 369 28.49 -12.94 9.46
CA VAL A 369 28.38 -13.31 8.03
C VAL A 369 29.76 -13.60 7.45
N SER A 370 30.74 -12.73 7.70
CA SER A 370 32.12 -12.92 7.24
C SER A 370 32.74 -14.21 7.78
N CYS A 371 32.54 -14.52 9.06
CA CYS A 371 33.03 -15.76 9.67
C CYS A 371 32.46 -17.01 8.96
N LEU A 372 31.15 -17.05 8.66
CA LEU A 372 30.57 -18.15 7.90
C LEU A 372 31.07 -18.20 6.44
N MET A 373 31.38 -17.05 5.84
CA MET A 373 31.96 -17.00 4.50
C MET A 373 33.39 -17.57 4.48
N GLU A 374 34.19 -17.31 5.52
CA GLU A 374 35.52 -17.91 5.69
C GLU A 374 35.44 -19.44 5.83
N LEU A 375 34.35 -19.96 6.42
CA LEU A 375 34.05 -21.40 6.48
C LEU A 375 33.51 -21.98 5.15
N GLY A 376 33.45 -21.18 4.08
CA GLY A 376 33.10 -21.62 2.73
C GLY A 376 31.61 -21.54 2.38
N TRP A 377 30.80 -20.80 3.16
CA TRP A 377 29.40 -20.55 2.83
C TRP A 377 29.21 -19.31 1.98
N SER A 378 28.24 -19.32 1.06
CA SER A 378 27.89 -18.09 0.35
C SER A 378 27.27 -17.07 1.30
N ARG A 379 27.40 -15.77 0.98
CA ARG A 379 26.81 -14.68 1.76
C ARG A 379 25.29 -14.85 1.96
N ALA A 380 24.58 -15.34 0.94
CA ALA A 380 23.15 -15.60 1.03
C ALA A 380 22.84 -16.72 2.04
N GLN A 381 23.57 -17.84 1.97
CA GLN A 381 23.43 -18.96 2.91
C GLN A 381 23.73 -18.52 4.35
N ALA A 382 24.85 -17.80 4.56
CA ALA A 382 25.26 -17.30 5.85
C ALA A 382 24.17 -16.43 6.49
N ARG A 383 23.62 -15.46 5.74
CA ARG A 383 22.55 -14.57 6.24
C ARG A 383 21.28 -15.32 6.60
N THR A 384 20.85 -16.28 5.78
CA THR A 384 19.66 -17.09 6.07
C THR A 384 19.87 -17.95 7.32
N ALA A 385 21.01 -18.63 7.43
CA ALA A 385 21.30 -19.48 8.58
C ALA A 385 21.44 -18.69 9.89
N LEU A 386 22.07 -17.51 9.85
CA LEU A 386 22.18 -16.65 11.03
C LEU A 386 20.81 -16.16 11.50
N ARG A 387 19.89 -15.84 10.59
CA ARG A 387 18.52 -15.49 10.98
C ARG A 387 17.78 -16.69 11.59
N ALA A 388 17.99 -17.90 11.06
CA ALA A 388 17.39 -19.13 11.58
C ALA A 388 17.87 -19.48 12.99
N THR A 389 19.08 -19.06 13.33
CA THR A 389 19.78 -19.42 14.57
C THR A 389 19.98 -18.25 15.51
N SER A 390 19.23 -17.16 15.31
CA SER A 390 19.26 -15.96 16.15
C SER A 390 20.65 -15.32 16.28
N GLY A 391 21.44 -15.38 15.21
CA GLY A 391 22.76 -14.76 15.11
C GLY A 391 23.93 -15.62 15.62
N ASP A 392 23.67 -16.84 16.08
CA ASP A 392 24.70 -17.76 16.58
C ASP A 392 25.47 -18.42 15.41
N VAL A 393 26.76 -18.11 15.31
CA VAL A 393 27.63 -18.56 14.20
C VAL A 393 27.81 -20.08 14.19
N ASP A 394 28.01 -20.69 15.35
CA ASP A 394 28.27 -22.13 15.47
C ASP A 394 27.02 -22.93 15.12
N ARG A 395 25.86 -22.49 15.64
CA ARG A 395 24.57 -23.09 15.28
C ARG A 395 24.27 -22.89 13.80
N ALA A 396 24.54 -21.72 13.24
CA ALA A 396 24.35 -21.45 11.82
C ALA A 396 25.21 -22.37 10.94
N HIS A 397 26.47 -22.58 11.31
CA HIS A 397 27.37 -23.49 10.60
C HIS A 397 26.86 -24.93 10.63
N HIS A 398 26.53 -25.46 11.81
CA HIS A 398 25.99 -26.82 11.95
C HIS A 398 24.66 -26.99 11.19
N HIS A 399 23.79 -25.98 11.21
CA HIS A 399 22.54 -26.00 10.47
C HIS A 399 22.76 -26.07 8.96
N LEU A 400 23.69 -25.27 8.43
CA LEU A 400 24.05 -25.27 7.02
C LEU A 400 24.69 -26.59 6.58
N ASP A 401 25.58 -27.15 7.41
CA ASP A 401 26.23 -28.42 7.11
C ASP A 401 25.21 -29.58 7.09
N HIS A 402 24.33 -29.65 8.09
CA HIS A 402 23.24 -30.62 8.11
C HIS A 402 22.34 -30.51 6.86
N GLN A 403 21.92 -29.30 6.47
CA GLN A 403 21.13 -29.11 5.26
C GLN A 403 21.86 -29.55 3.98
N ARG A 404 23.18 -29.33 3.91
CA ARG A 404 24.01 -29.77 2.78
C ARG A 404 24.05 -31.30 2.70
N GLN A 405 24.20 -31.97 3.85
CA GLN A 405 24.20 -33.44 3.94
C GLN A 405 22.85 -34.03 3.53
N VAL A 406 21.72 -33.50 4.02
CA VAL A 406 20.38 -33.95 3.64
C VAL A 406 20.16 -33.82 2.13
N ARG A 407 20.47 -32.65 1.55
CA ARG A 407 20.35 -32.44 0.10
C ARG A 407 21.24 -33.39 -0.71
N HIS A 408 22.43 -33.73 -0.21
CA HIS A 408 23.30 -34.70 -0.86
C HIS A 408 22.66 -36.10 -0.82
N GLN A 409 22.14 -36.53 0.33
CA GLN A 409 21.47 -37.83 0.47
C GLN A 409 20.22 -37.94 -0.41
N GLU A 410 19.41 -36.90 -0.50
CA GLU A 410 18.24 -36.86 -1.39
C GLU A 410 18.64 -36.97 -2.87
N ARG A 411 19.70 -36.28 -3.29
CA ARG A 411 20.22 -36.39 -4.67
C ARG A 411 20.74 -37.78 -4.99
N GLU A 412 21.40 -38.44 -4.03
CA GLU A 412 21.86 -39.82 -4.21
C GLU A 412 20.69 -40.80 -4.30
N ARG A 413 19.66 -40.66 -3.45
CA ARG A 413 18.43 -41.46 -3.54
C ARG A 413 17.73 -41.30 -4.89
N HIS A 414 17.57 -40.06 -5.35
CA HIS A 414 16.95 -39.78 -6.65
C HIS A 414 17.77 -40.30 -7.85
N ARG A 415 19.10 -40.46 -7.70
CA ARG A 415 19.93 -41.13 -8.72
C ARG A 415 19.83 -42.66 -8.66
N GLN A 416 19.44 -43.23 -7.54
CA GLN A 416 19.25 -44.68 -7.36
C GLN A 416 17.83 -45.12 -7.74
N GLU A 417 16.86 -44.22 -7.69
CA GLU A 417 15.45 -44.46 -8.07
C GLU A 417 15.17 -44.17 -9.56
N LYS A 418 16.10 -43.54 -10.27
CA LYS A 418 16.14 -43.45 -11.74
C LYS A 418 16.97 -44.59 -12.32
#